data_AF-A0A972B4N5-F1
#
_entry.id   AF-A0A972B4N5-F1
#
_cell.length_a   1.000
_cell.length_b   1.000
_cell.length_c   1.000
_cell.angle_alpha   90.00
_cell.angle_beta   90.00
_cell.angle_gamma   90.00
#
_symmetry.space_group_name_H-M   'P 1'
#
loop_
_entity.id
_entity.type
_entity.pdbx_description
1 polymer ?
#
loop_
_entity_poly.entity_id
_entity_poly.type
_entity_poly.pdbx_seq_one_letter_code
_entity_poly.pdbx_strand_id
1 'polypeptide(L)'
;MDRSGVCERLGQQLQDHRDPSRVRHSLTSQLRTLIIQHAQGWDHLSDTQLLGEDPAFQMACSDQRSTTPLTQQRPAQPTLSLFLHHFFLVTSLDSKDWHGHEALSLYRRHGKAEGHMGELKDTLNVHLSSTCRGAATVQNVMGRNQVSLLLSLYAYQFMHSLRMLMQTITFKGWSLRKVREQIPKIAATVAVHARRIRVHIGRAGNKWWPVLLRHLSWLHQAPT
;
A
#
# COMPACT_ATOMS: atom_id res chain seq x y z
N MET A 1 -29.57 -10.45 22.52
CA MET A 1 -28.20 -9.98 22.26
C MET A 1 -28.26 -8.96 21.14
N ASP A 2 -27.38 -7.96 21.23
CA ASP A 2 -27.45 -6.61 20.65
C ASP A 2 -28.78 -5.84 20.85
N ARG A 3 -28.88 -5.07 21.95
CA ARG A 3 -29.97 -4.10 22.15
C ARG A 3 -29.73 -2.76 21.47
N SER A 4 -28.52 -2.54 20.94
CA SER A 4 -28.14 -1.25 20.35
C SER A 4 -28.77 -1.02 18.98
N GLY A 5 -29.18 -2.10 18.29
CA GLY A 5 -29.73 -2.03 16.95
C GLY A 5 -28.70 -1.66 15.88
N VAL A 6 -27.41 -1.65 16.22
CA VAL A 6 -26.33 -1.19 15.33
C VAL A 6 -26.19 -2.13 14.14
N CYS A 7 -26.17 -3.44 14.37
CA CYS A 7 -26.04 -4.42 13.30
C CYS A 7 -27.24 -4.35 12.34
N GLU A 8 -28.46 -4.22 12.87
CA GLU A 8 -29.68 -4.09 12.07
C GLU A 8 -29.69 -2.80 11.24
N ARG A 9 -29.27 -1.68 11.85
CA ARG A 9 -29.21 -0.38 11.16
C ARG A 9 -28.16 -0.37 10.07
N LEU A 10 -26.99 -0.96 10.32
CA LEU A 10 -25.95 -1.16 9.30
C LEU A 10 -26.47 -2.07 8.18
N GLY A 11 -27.13 -3.18 8.51
CA GLY A 11 -27.72 -4.09 7.53
C GLY A 11 -28.79 -3.43 6.65
N GLN A 12 -29.56 -2.47 7.16
CA GLN A 12 -30.55 -1.71 6.38
C GLN A 12 -29.93 -0.66 5.46
N GLN A 13 -28.79 -0.08 5.86
CA GLN A 13 -28.08 0.94 5.08
C GLN A 13 -27.18 0.32 4.00
N LEU A 14 -26.78 -0.94 4.18
CA LEU A 14 -25.92 -1.65 3.24
C LEU A 14 -26.78 -2.44 2.24
N GLN A 15 -26.58 -2.16 0.95
CA GLN A 15 -27.18 -2.94 -0.13
C GLN A 15 -26.46 -4.28 -0.28
N ASP A 16 -27.19 -5.39 -0.05
CA ASP A 16 -26.70 -6.74 -0.29
C ASP A 16 -26.90 -7.11 -1.76
N HIS A 17 -25.82 -7.04 -2.54
CA HIS A 17 -25.83 -7.36 -3.97
C HIS A 17 -25.79 -8.87 -4.26
N ARG A 18 -25.80 -9.73 -3.23
CA ARG A 18 -25.76 -11.19 -3.40
C ARG A 18 -27.13 -11.72 -3.82
N ASP A 19 -27.13 -12.78 -4.63
CA ASP A 19 -28.36 -13.47 -5.04
C ASP A 19 -29.11 -14.02 -3.81
N PRO A 20 -30.32 -13.53 -3.48
CA PRO A 20 -31.06 -13.92 -2.29
C PRO A 20 -31.32 -15.42 -2.20
N SER A 21 -31.42 -16.13 -3.33
CA SER A 21 -31.64 -17.58 -3.36
C SER A 21 -30.42 -18.40 -2.89
N ARG A 22 -29.24 -17.77 -2.82
CA ARG A 22 -27.96 -18.41 -2.43
C ARG A 22 -27.46 -17.95 -1.06
N VAL A 23 -28.18 -17.05 -0.39
CA VAL A 23 -27.76 -16.48 0.89
C VAL A 23 -28.24 -17.37 2.05
N ARG A 24 -27.30 -18.04 2.72
CA ARG A 24 -27.57 -18.84 3.95
C ARG A 24 -27.52 -18.02 5.24
N HIS A 25 -26.75 -16.94 5.25
CA HIS A 25 -26.57 -16.05 6.40
C HIS A 25 -26.85 -14.62 5.99
N SER A 26 -27.75 -13.94 6.70
CA SER A 26 -28.08 -12.53 6.45
C SER A 26 -26.82 -11.65 6.54
N LEU A 27 -26.86 -10.50 5.86
CA LEU A 27 -25.82 -9.47 5.98
C LEU A 27 -25.61 -9.05 7.45
N THR A 28 -26.71 -8.88 8.18
CA THR A 28 -26.74 -8.55 9.61
C THR A 28 -26.04 -9.62 10.47
N SER A 29 -26.28 -10.90 10.23
CA SER A 29 -25.62 -11.99 10.97
C SER A 29 -24.12 -12.03 10.69
N GLN A 30 -23.70 -11.77 9.45
CA GLN A 30 -22.28 -11.70 9.08
C GLN A 30 -21.58 -10.50 9.72
N LEU A 31 -22.20 -9.32 9.69
CA LEU A 31 -21.74 -8.12 10.41
C LEU A 31 -21.57 -8.40 11.90
N ARG A 32 -22.58 -8.97 12.54
CA ARG A 32 -22.55 -9.29 13.98
C ARG A 32 -21.43 -10.25 14.32
N THR A 33 -21.19 -11.24 13.46
CA THR A 33 -20.08 -12.20 13.59
C THR A 33 -18.74 -11.49 13.63
N LEU A 34 -18.47 -10.62 12.65
CA LEU A 34 -17.19 -9.92 12.54
C LEU A 34 -16.99 -8.90 13.66
N ILE A 35 -18.05 -8.16 14.02
CA ILE A 35 -17.98 -7.17 15.09
C ILE A 35 -17.66 -7.86 16.43
N ILE A 36 -18.35 -8.95 16.76
CA ILE A 36 -18.12 -9.68 18.02
C ILE A 36 -16.73 -10.32 18.03
N GLN A 37 -16.32 -10.91 16.91
CA GLN A 37 -14.97 -11.47 16.76
C GLN A 37 -13.89 -10.41 17.02
N HIS A 38 -14.00 -9.26 16.36
CA HIS A 38 -13.03 -8.17 16.51
C HIS A 38 -13.05 -7.56 17.92
N ALA A 39 -14.24 -7.43 18.52
CA ALA A 39 -14.39 -6.97 19.90
C ALA A 39 -13.74 -7.91 20.93
N GLN A 40 -13.61 -9.20 20.61
CA GLN A 40 -12.90 -10.19 21.43
C GLN A 40 -11.37 -10.19 21.17
N GLY A 41 -10.87 -9.41 20.20
CA GLY A 41 -9.45 -9.34 19.84
C GLY A 41 -9.00 -10.34 18.77
N TRP A 42 -9.94 -10.95 18.05
CA TRP A 42 -9.64 -11.86 16.94
C TRP A 42 -9.70 -11.10 15.61
N ASP A 43 -8.57 -10.94 14.95
CA ASP A 43 -8.45 -10.05 13.78
C ASP A 43 -8.53 -10.78 12.44
N HIS A 44 -8.33 -12.10 12.42
CA HIS A 44 -8.24 -12.84 11.18
C HIS A 44 -9.53 -13.59 10.86
N LEU A 45 -9.96 -13.52 9.60
CA LEU A 45 -11.13 -14.29 9.15
C LEU A 45 -10.92 -15.82 9.31
N SER A 46 -9.70 -16.31 9.42
CA SER A 46 -9.41 -17.71 9.73
C SER A 46 -9.90 -18.11 11.13
N ASP A 47 -9.94 -17.17 12.07
CA ASP A 47 -10.32 -17.41 13.47
C ASP A 47 -11.81 -17.77 13.59
N THR A 48 -12.60 -17.46 12.56
CA THR A 48 -14.02 -17.82 12.45
C THR A 48 -14.29 -19.31 12.52
N GLN A 49 -13.31 -20.14 12.14
CA GLN A 49 -13.42 -21.60 12.25
C GLN A 49 -13.36 -22.04 13.71
N LEU A 50 -12.39 -21.53 14.46
CA LEU A 50 -12.20 -21.82 15.89
C LEU A 50 -13.37 -21.27 16.72
N LEU A 51 -13.73 -20.01 16.52
CA LEU A 51 -14.85 -19.37 17.21
C LEU A 51 -16.20 -19.95 16.79
N GLY A 52 -16.26 -20.56 15.61
CA GLY A 52 -17.43 -21.24 15.10
C GLY A 52 -17.85 -22.44 15.94
N GLU A 53 -16.97 -23.01 16.77
CA GLU A 53 -17.25 -24.14 17.67
C GLU A 53 -17.76 -23.68 19.05
N ASP A 54 -17.63 -22.40 19.40
CA ASP A 54 -18.05 -21.86 20.71
C ASP A 54 -19.57 -21.63 20.75
N PRO A 55 -20.32 -22.33 21.63
CA PRO A 55 -21.78 -22.17 21.76
C PRO A 55 -22.21 -20.74 22.14
N ALA A 56 -21.41 -20.04 22.95
CA ALA A 56 -21.71 -18.66 23.34
C ALA A 56 -21.52 -17.71 22.16
N PHE A 57 -20.48 -17.92 21.36
CA PHE A 57 -20.24 -17.17 20.13
C PHE A 57 -21.33 -17.43 19.08
N GLN A 58 -21.74 -18.68 18.91
CA GLN A 58 -22.84 -19.07 18.00
C GLN A 58 -24.15 -18.38 18.38
N MET A 59 -24.52 -18.36 19.66
CA MET A 59 -25.72 -17.67 20.14
C MET A 59 -25.62 -16.15 20.01
N ALA A 60 -24.45 -15.56 20.28
CA ALA A 60 -24.28 -14.11 20.24
C ALA A 60 -24.37 -13.52 18.83
N CYS A 61 -23.98 -14.29 17.81
CA CYS A 61 -23.90 -13.83 16.44
C CYS A 61 -25.12 -14.18 15.57
N SER A 62 -26.08 -14.96 16.09
CA SER A 62 -27.25 -15.42 15.33
C SER A 62 -28.43 -14.47 15.42
N ASP A 63 -29.23 -14.42 14.34
CA ASP A 63 -30.55 -13.75 14.32
C ASP A 63 -31.67 -14.67 14.84
N GLN A 64 -31.38 -15.96 15.00
CA GLN A 64 -32.37 -16.96 15.40
C GLN A 64 -32.46 -17.09 16.91
N ARG A 65 -33.66 -17.43 17.39
CA ARG A 65 -33.94 -17.67 18.81
C ARG A 65 -33.81 -19.16 19.14
N SER A 66 -33.77 -19.44 20.45
CA SER A 66 -33.67 -20.80 21.00
C SER A 66 -32.34 -21.48 20.66
N THR A 67 -32.32 -22.80 20.55
CA THR A 67 -31.13 -23.63 20.28
C THR A 67 -30.79 -23.77 18.80
N THR A 68 -31.59 -23.20 17.90
CA THR A 68 -31.36 -23.22 16.45
C THR A 68 -29.95 -22.73 16.05
N PRO A 69 -29.36 -21.68 16.67
CA PRO A 69 -27.99 -21.25 16.41
C PRO A 69 -26.92 -22.32 16.66
N LEU A 70 -27.20 -23.29 17.55
CA LEU A 70 -26.27 -24.37 17.90
C LEU A 70 -26.29 -25.53 16.90
N THR A 71 -27.35 -25.61 16.08
CA THR A 71 -27.52 -26.66 15.07
C THR A 71 -27.20 -26.17 13.65
N GLN A 72 -27.14 -24.85 13.44
CA GLN A 72 -26.79 -24.26 12.16
C GLN A 72 -25.28 -24.01 12.06
N GLN A 73 -24.67 -24.50 10.99
CA GLN A 73 -23.27 -24.19 10.68
C GLN A 73 -23.08 -22.68 10.49
N ARG A 74 -22.04 -22.12 11.12
CA ARG A 74 -21.71 -20.69 11.07
C ARG A 74 -21.13 -20.27 9.72
N PRO A 75 -21.21 -18.98 9.33
CA PRO A 75 -20.62 -18.51 8.09
C PRO A 75 -19.11 -18.74 8.14
N ALA A 76 -18.63 -19.62 7.27
CA ALA A 76 -17.21 -19.92 7.15
C ALA A 76 -16.46 -18.73 6.53
N GLN A 77 -15.14 -18.69 6.73
CA GLN A 77 -14.22 -17.72 6.11
C GLN A 77 -14.56 -17.33 4.65
N PRO A 78 -14.82 -18.26 3.70
CA PRO A 78 -15.16 -17.88 2.32
C PRO A 78 -16.49 -17.14 2.18
N THR A 79 -17.45 -17.37 3.08
CA THR A 79 -18.71 -16.60 3.09
C THR A 79 -18.49 -15.19 3.63
N LEU A 80 -17.64 -15.04 4.64
CA LEU A 80 -17.29 -13.75 5.23
C LEU A 80 -16.32 -12.94 4.34
N SER A 81 -15.49 -13.59 3.52
CA SER A 81 -14.66 -12.87 2.55
C SER A 81 -15.48 -12.20 1.46
N LEU A 82 -16.66 -12.74 1.12
CA LEU A 82 -17.60 -12.10 0.18
C LEU A 82 -18.21 -10.82 0.78
N PHE A 83 -18.38 -10.76 2.11
CA PHE A 83 -18.80 -9.55 2.81
C PHE A 83 -17.74 -8.43 2.73
N LEU A 84 -16.45 -8.78 2.67
CA LEU A 84 -15.37 -7.79 2.53
C LEU A 84 -15.27 -7.15 1.13
N HIS A 85 -16.17 -7.45 0.20
CA HIS A 85 -16.28 -6.69 -1.05
C HIS A 85 -16.80 -5.25 -0.84
N HIS A 86 -17.25 -4.91 0.37
CA HIS A 86 -17.57 -3.54 0.76
C HIS A 86 -16.35 -2.88 1.45
N PHE A 87 -15.87 -1.79 0.86
CA PHE A 87 -14.79 -0.97 1.41
C PHE A 87 -15.39 0.24 2.13
N PHE A 88 -15.04 0.41 3.41
CA PHE A 88 -15.44 1.58 4.20
C PHE A 88 -14.29 2.59 4.22
N LEU A 89 -14.57 3.82 3.78
CA LEU A 89 -13.64 4.94 3.92
C LEU A 89 -14.11 5.85 5.06
N VAL A 90 -13.45 5.77 6.20
CA VAL A 90 -13.68 6.71 7.31
C VAL A 90 -12.83 7.95 7.05
N THR A 91 -13.47 9.12 6.98
CA THR A 91 -12.78 10.37 6.68
C THR A 91 -13.41 11.52 7.45
N SER A 92 -12.60 12.54 7.74
CA SER A 92 -13.03 13.81 8.36
C SER A 92 -13.46 14.85 7.32
N LEU A 93 -13.56 14.47 6.03
CA LEU A 93 -14.03 15.35 4.96
C LEU A 93 -15.52 15.63 5.10
N ASP A 94 -15.95 16.87 4.86
CA ASP A 94 -17.37 17.23 4.93
C ASP A 94 -18.13 16.60 3.75
N SER A 95 -19.21 15.90 4.09
CA SER A 95 -20.17 15.30 3.16
C SER A 95 -20.83 16.30 2.19
N LYS A 96 -20.82 17.60 2.50
CA LYS A 96 -21.39 18.66 1.65
C LYS A 96 -20.46 19.06 0.50
N ASP A 97 -19.15 19.01 0.75
CA ASP A 97 -18.13 19.46 -0.21
C ASP A 97 -17.51 18.29 -0.98
N TRP A 98 -17.60 17.07 -0.46
CA TRP A 98 -16.98 15.88 -1.04
C TRP A 98 -17.99 14.78 -1.30
N HIS A 99 -18.19 14.44 -2.58
CA HIS A 99 -18.96 13.26 -2.93
C HIS A 99 -18.14 11.99 -2.71
N GLY A 100 -18.80 10.88 -2.39
CA GLY A 100 -18.12 9.61 -2.07
C GLY A 100 -17.15 9.12 -3.15
N HIS A 101 -17.45 9.37 -4.43
CA HIS A 101 -16.56 9.00 -5.54
C HIS A 101 -15.28 9.86 -5.59
N GLU A 102 -15.37 11.15 -5.23
CA GLU A 102 -14.22 12.06 -5.15
C GLU A 102 -13.33 11.71 -3.96
N ALA A 103 -13.92 11.43 -2.80
CA ALA A 103 -13.21 10.94 -1.63
C ALA A 103 -12.49 9.60 -1.92
N LEU A 104 -13.16 8.68 -2.62
CA LEU A 104 -12.55 7.42 -3.07
C LEU A 104 -11.42 7.67 -4.08
N SER A 105 -11.57 8.62 -5.00
CA SER A 105 -10.49 8.98 -5.95
C SER A 105 -9.26 9.54 -5.23
N LEU A 106 -9.47 10.34 -4.19
CA LEU A 106 -8.41 10.87 -3.33
C LEU A 106 -7.74 9.74 -2.55
N TYR A 107 -8.50 8.85 -1.93
CA TYR A 107 -7.96 7.68 -1.24
C TYR A 107 -7.13 6.79 -2.18
N ARG A 108 -7.60 6.54 -3.41
CA ARG A 108 -6.85 5.76 -4.42
C ARG A 108 -5.52 6.39 -4.81
N ARG A 109 -5.34 7.72 -4.64
CA ARG A 109 -4.01 8.35 -4.82
C ARG A 109 -3.01 7.88 -3.75
N HIS A 110 -3.47 7.50 -2.56
CA HIS A 110 -2.61 6.92 -1.52
C HIS A 110 -1.97 5.61 -1.97
N GLY A 111 -2.72 4.73 -2.66
CA GLY A 111 -2.17 3.48 -3.19
C GLY A 111 -1.00 3.70 -4.18
N LYS A 112 -1.01 4.81 -4.94
CA LYS A 112 0.14 5.20 -5.77
C LYS A 112 1.35 5.62 -4.92
N ALA A 113 1.12 6.28 -3.79
CA ALA A 113 2.18 6.65 -2.85
C ALA A 113 2.80 5.42 -2.17
N GLU A 114 1.99 4.44 -1.74
CA GLU A 114 2.48 3.14 -1.26
C GLU A 114 3.29 2.40 -2.32
N GLY A 115 2.83 2.41 -3.57
CA GLY A 115 3.58 1.85 -4.70
C GLY A 115 4.96 2.50 -4.85
N HIS A 116 5.03 3.84 -4.82
CA HIS A 116 6.31 4.56 -4.85
C HIS A 116 7.19 4.25 -3.63
N MET A 117 6.60 4.15 -2.43
CA MET A 117 7.33 3.78 -1.22
C MET A 117 7.89 2.35 -1.28
N GLY A 118 7.12 1.42 -1.85
CA GLY A 118 7.57 0.05 -2.10
C GLY A 118 8.73 0.01 -3.10
N GLU A 119 8.61 0.73 -4.22
CA GLU A 119 9.67 0.84 -5.24
C GLU A 119 10.95 1.47 -4.67
N LEU A 120 10.82 2.51 -3.83
CA LEU A 120 11.93 3.13 -3.08
C LEU A 120 12.65 2.09 -2.20
N LYS A 121 11.89 1.39 -1.35
CA LYS A 121 12.45 0.40 -0.41
C LYS A 121 13.16 -0.73 -1.15
N ASP A 122 12.55 -1.29 -2.19
CA ASP A 122 13.14 -2.40 -2.97
C ASP A 122 14.36 -1.94 -3.80
N THR A 123 14.27 -0.77 -4.45
CA THR A 123 15.32 -0.32 -5.38
C THR A 123 16.50 0.35 -4.69
N LEU A 124 16.30 1.05 -3.58
CA LEU A 124 17.40 1.72 -2.86
C LEU A 124 17.84 0.96 -1.61
N ASN A 125 17.10 -0.08 -1.20
CA ASN A 125 17.38 -0.84 0.03
C ASN A 125 17.53 0.08 1.25
N VAL A 126 16.60 1.03 1.39
CA VAL A 126 16.63 2.03 2.46
C VAL A 126 16.52 1.34 3.81
N HIS A 127 17.59 1.41 4.60
CA HIS A 127 17.66 0.80 5.92
C HIS A 127 17.89 1.89 6.98
N LEU A 128 16.96 1.99 7.93
CA LEU A 128 17.05 2.92 9.05
C LEU A 128 17.41 2.15 10.31
N SER A 129 18.34 2.65 11.10
CA SER A 129 18.80 1.97 12.32
C SER A 129 17.91 2.37 13.49
N SER A 130 17.30 1.40 14.19
CA SER A 130 16.57 1.65 15.43
C SER A 130 17.46 1.55 16.68
N THR A 131 18.65 0.96 16.56
CA THR A 131 19.52 0.67 17.70
C THR A 131 20.60 1.74 17.88
N CYS A 132 20.80 2.18 19.12
CA CYS A 132 22.02 2.89 19.53
C CYS A 132 23.20 1.92 19.47
N ARG A 133 24.24 2.23 18.71
CA ARG A 133 25.51 1.47 18.70
C ARG A 133 26.61 2.30 19.35
N GLY A 134 27.32 1.70 20.30
CA GLY A 134 28.38 2.37 21.06
C GLY A 134 27.87 3.57 21.85
N ALA A 135 28.64 4.66 21.87
CA ALA A 135 28.33 5.88 22.63
C ALA A 135 27.29 6.81 21.95
N ALA A 136 26.56 6.35 20.94
CA ALA A 136 25.59 7.18 20.23
C ALA A 136 24.29 7.35 21.05
N THR A 137 23.89 8.60 21.28
CA THR A 137 22.56 8.93 21.84
C THR A 137 21.45 8.68 20.81
N VAL A 138 20.21 8.57 21.30
CA VAL A 138 19.02 8.42 20.44
C VAL A 138 18.92 9.56 19.42
N GLN A 139 19.19 10.81 19.83
CA GLN A 139 19.14 11.97 18.93
C GLN A 139 20.16 11.86 17.79
N ASN A 140 21.37 11.36 18.08
CA ASN A 140 22.39 11.14 17.06
C ASN A 140 22.00 10.04 16.05
N VAL A 141 21.32 8.99 16.51
CA VAL A 141 20.79 7.94 15.63
C VAL A 141 19.67 8.48 14.76
N MET A 142 18.72 9.24 15.33
CA MET A 142 17.61 9.84 14.60
C MET A 142 18.09 10.87 13.57
N GLY A 143 19.05 11.72 13.92
CA GLY A 143 19.65 12.67 12.98
C GLY A 143 20.34 11.96 11.80
N ARG A 144 21.09 10.89 12.05
CA ARG A 144 21.70 10.07 10.98
C ARG A 144 20.65 9.40 10.09
N ASN A 145 19.59 8.85 10.69
CA ASN A 145 18.48 8.26 9.95
C ASN A 145 17.76 9.30 9.08
N GLN A 146 17.54 10.51 9.59
CA GLN A 146 16.91 11.58 8.85
C GLN A 146 17.75 11.96 7.62
N VAL A 147 19.06 12.17 7.78
CA VAL A 147 19.96 12.47 6.66
C VAL A 147 20.01 11.32 5.65
N SER A 148 20.12 10.07 6.13
CA SER A 148 20.12 8.88 5.27
C SER A 148 18.82 8.74 4.46
N LEU A 149 17.67 8.98 5.10
CA LEU A 149 16.37 8.98 4.45
C LEU A 149 16.28 10.09 3.40
N LEU A 150 16.68 11.32 3.73
CA LEU A 150 16.68 12.44 2.79
C LEU A 150 17.57 12.17 1.58
N LEU A 151 18.79 11.67 1.78
CA LEU A 151 19.68 11.27 0.69
C LEU A 151 19.06 10.18 -0.19
N SER A 152 18.38 9.21 0.42
CA SER A 152 17.66 8.16 -0.31
C SER A 152 16.51 8.73 -1.14
N LEU A 153 15.76 9.69 -0.60
CA LEU A 153 14.68 10.37 -1.33
C LEU A 153 15.22 11.20 -2.50
N TYR A 154 16.34 11.92 -2.32
CA TYR A 154 17.00 12.63 -3.41
C TYR A 154 17.50 11.67 -4.50
N ALA A 155 18.11 10.55 -4.12
CA ALA A 155 18.54 9.52 -5.06
C ALA A 155 17.34 8.94 -5.84
N TYR A 156 16.20 8.73 -5.18
CA TYR A 156 14.97 8.30 -5.83
C TYR A 156 14.46 9.34 -6.83
N GLN A 157 14.40 10.62 -6.44
CA GLN A 157 13.98 11.70 -7.33
C GLN A 157 14.88 11.79 -8.56
N PHE A 158 16.20 11.68 -8.36
CA PHE A 158 17.17 11.64 -9.45
C PHE A 158 16.92 10.48 -10.43
N MET A 159 16.77 9.25 -9.91
CA MET A 159 16.47 8.09 -10.76
C MET A 159 15.09 8.20 -11.43
N HIS A 160 14.12 8.80 -10.76
CA HIS A 160 12.79 9.05 -11.31
C HIS A 160 12.85 10.03 -12.48
N SER A 161 13.63 11.11 -12.37
CA SER A 161 13.88 12.04 -13.49
C SER A 161 14.53 11.33 -14.68
N LEU A 162 15.53 10.47 -14.44
CA LEU A 162 16.13 9.65 -15.49
C LEU A 162 15.11 8.68 -16.11
N ARG A 163 14.24 8.08 -15.30
CA ARG A 163 13.16 7.19 -15.76
C ARG A 163 12.22 7.92 -16.70
N MET A 164 11.75 9.12 -16.32
CA MET A 164 10.87 9.94 -17.15
C MET A 164 11.53 10.27 -18.49
N LEU A 165 12.79 10.71 -18.48
CA LEU A 165 13.55 10.99 -19.69
C LEU A 165 13.64 9.75 -20.61
N MET A 166 13.97 8.59 -20.05
CA MET A 166 14.10 7.35 -20.82
C MET A 166 12.77 6.85 -21.38
N GLN A 167 11.66 7.03 -20.64
CA GLN A 167 10.33 6.68 -21.12
C GLN A 167 9.93 7.56 -22.31
N THR A 168 10.25 8.85 -22.27
CA THR A 168 10.03 9.78 -23.39
C THR A 168 10.85 9.39 -24.63
N ILE A 169 12.13 9.04 -24.44
CA ILE A 169 13.03 8.67 -25.55
C ILE A 169 12.63 7.33 -26.19
N THR A 170 12.25 6.34 -25.37
CA THR A 170 12.05 4.96 -25.83
C THR A 170 10.60 4.58 -26.10
N PHE A 171 9.65 5.44 -25.72
CA PHE A 171 8.21 5.20 -25.76
C PHE A 171 7.79 3.87 -25.07
N LYS A 172 8.57 3.41 -24.10
CA LYS A 172 8.34 2.18 -23.33
C LYS A 172 8.40 2.47 -21.84
N GLY A 173 7.66 1.71 -21.04
CA GLY A 173 7.76 1.75 -19.59
C GLY A 173 9.12 1.23 -19.10
N TRP A 174 9.72 1.95 -18.15
CA TRP A 174 10.97 1.56 -17.48
C TRP A 174 10.74 1.41 -15.98
N SER A 175 11.13 0.27 -15.41
CA SER A 175 11.20 0.09 -13.95
C SER A 175 12.43 0.79 -13.38
N LEU A 176 12.35 1.27 -12.14
CA LEU A 176 13.46 1.98 -11.48
C LEU A 176 14.71 1.10 -11.34
N ARG A 177 14.53 -0.20 -11.09
CA ARG A 177 15.63 -1.19 -11.09
C ARG A 177 16.37 -1.25 -12.43
N LYS A 178 15.64 -1.29 -13.54
CA LYS A 178 16.21 -1.31 -14.89
C LYS A 178 16.96 -0.01 -15.19
N VAL A 179 16.40 1.13 -14.76
CA VAL A 179 17.09 2.43 -14.84
C VAL A 179 18.41 2.38 -14.07
N ARG A 180 18.38 1.94 -12.80
CA ARG A 180 19.57 1.80 -11.94
C ARG A 180 20.65 0.92 -12.57
N GLU A 181 20.28 -0.22 -13.13
CA GLU A 181 21.24 -1.19 -13.68
C GLU A 181 21.81 -0.75 -15.04
N GLN A 182 21.03 -0.07 -15.87
CA GLN A 182 21.43 0.29 -17.24
C GLN A 182 21.94 1.71 -17.42
N ILE A 183 21.88 2.56 -16.38
CA ILE A 183 22.32 3.96 -16.46
C ILE A 183 23.41 4.26 -15.42
N PRO A 184 23.12 4.36 -14.09
CA PRO A 184 24.15 4.70 -13.11
C PRO A 184 25.08 3.54 -12.77
N LYS A 185 24.62 2.28 -12.81
CA LYS A 185 25.45 1.10 -12.47
C LYS A 185 26.29 0.61 -13.66
N ILE A 186 26.86 1.53 -14.43
CA ILE A 186 27.77 1.22 -15.53
C ILE A 186 29.19 1.58 -15.12
N ALA A 187 30.15 0.71 -15.43
CA ALA A 187 31.57 1.00 -15.23
C ALA A 187 31.97 2.21 -16.08
N ALA A 188 32.58 3.21 -15.44
CA ALA A 188 33.15 4.37 -16.12
C ALA A 188 34.50 4.72 -15.50
N THR A 189 35.47 5.05 -16.34
CA THR A 189 36.79 5.54 -15.90
C THR A 189 36.79 7.05 -16.05
N VAL A 190 37.05 7.76 -14.96
CA VAL A 190 37.11 9.22 -14.94
C VAL A 190 38.57 9.66 -14.97
N ALA A 191 38.99 10.29 -16.06
CA ALA A 191 40.29 10.94 -16.18
C ALA A 191 40.14 12.44 -15.90
N VAL A 192 40.68 12.90 -14.78
CA VAL A 192 40.66 14.31 -14.40
C VAL A 192 41.92 14.98 -14.94
N HIS A 193 41.76 15.97 -15.81
CA HIS A 193 42.82 16.88 -16.22
C HIS A 193 42.63 18.27 -15.59
N ALA A 194 43.69 19.08 -15.60
CA ALA A 194 43.71 20.43 -14.99
C ALA A 194 42.56 21.36 -15.44
N ARG A 195 41.96 21.15 -16.62
CA ARG A 195 40.86 21.98 -17.16
C ARG A 195 39.64 21.19 -17.66
N ARG A 196 39.68 19.86 -17.62
CA ARG A 196 38.64 19.00 -18.22
C ARG A 196 38.53 17.67 -17.47
N ILE A 197 37.30 17.21 -17.28
CA ILE A 197 37.02 15.86 -16.80
C ILE A 197 36.58 15.04 -18.01
N ARG A 198 37.33 13.98 -18.34
CA ARG A 198 36.95 13.00 -19.36
C ARG A 198 36.39 11.76 -18.69
N VAL A 199 35.16 11.38 -19.05
CA VAL A 199 34.51 10.16 -18.55
C VAL A 199 34.46 9.15 -19.68
N HIS A 200 35.21 8.06 -19.54
CA HIS A 200 35.20 6.92 -20.45
C HIS A 200 34.17 5.91 -19.96
N ILE A 201 33.03 5.84 -20.64
CA ILE A 201 31.95 4.91 -20.28
C ILE A 201 32.27 3.55 -20.90
N GLY A 202 32.19 2.49 -20.10
CA GLY A 202 32.42 1.12 -20.54
C GLY A 202 31.44 0.70 -21.64
N ARG A 203 31.80 -0.35 -22.39
CA ARG A 203 31.05 -0.82 -23.58
C ARG A 203 29.54 -1.05 -23.32
N ALA A 204 29.18 -1.49 -22.12
CA ALA A 204 27.79 -1.68 -21.70
C ALA A 204 26.94 -0.39 -21.76
N GLY A 205 27.56 0.77 -21.56
CA GLY A 205 26.87 2.06 -21.57
C GLY A 205 26.61 2.64 -22.95
N ASN A 206 27.30 2.18 -24.00
CA ASN A 206 27.12 2.68 -25.37
C ASN A 206 25.67 2.55 -25.87
N LYS A 207 24.88 1.65 -25.30
CA LYS A 207 23.49 1.42 -25.70
C LYS A 207 22.59 2.63 -25.45
N TRP A 208 22.72 3.29 -24.29
CA TRP A 208 21.78 4.33 -23.85
C TRP A 208 22.43 5.67 -23.59
N TRP A 209 23.69 5.70 -23.15
CA TRP A 209 24.38 6.96 -22.80
C TRP A 209 24.47 7.98 -23.94
N PRO A 210 24.76 7.60 -25.21
CA PRO A 210 24.81 8.58 -26.30
C PRO A 210 23.46 9.25 -26.55
N VAL A 211 22.36 8.50 -26.39
CA VAL A 211 21.01 9.04 -26.55
C VAL A 211 20.64 9.90 -25.34
N LEU A 212 20.94 9.42 -24.14
CA LEU A 212 20.70 10.14 -22.88
C LEU A 212 21.39 11.51 -22.88
N LEU A 213 22.66 11.59 -23.26
CA LEU A 213 23.45 12.83 -23.27
C LEU A 213 22.88 13.88 -24.22
N ARG A 214 22.34 13.47 -25.38
CA ARG A 214 21.72 14.40 -26.33
C ARG A 214 20.45 15.05 -25.78
N HIS A 215 19.74 14.35 -24.90
CA HIS A 215 18.46 14.80 -24.33
C HIS A 215 18.62 15.31 -22.90
N LEU A 216 19.83 15.28 -22.33
CA LEU A 216 20.08 15.73 -20.95
C LEU A 216 19.80 17.23 -20.79
N SER A 217 19.97 18.00 -21.86
CA SER A 217 19.62 19.44 -21.91
C SER A 217 18.12 19.70 -21.67
N TRP A 218 17.25 18.72 -21.92
CA TRP A 218 15.81 18.83 -21.64
C TRP A 218 15.51 18.81 -20.14
N LEU A 219 16.37 18.20 -19.31
CA LEU A 219 16.22 18.25 -17.85
C LEU A 219 16.53 19.63 -17.26
N HIS A 220 17.21 20.51 -18.01
CA HIS A 220 17.57 21.85 -17.57
C HIS A 220 16.47 22.89 -17.86
N GLN A 221 15.45 22.53 -18.64
CA GLN A 221 14.32 23.42 -18.93
C GLN A 221 13.23 23.26 -17.86
N ALA A 222 13.54 23.65 -16.63
CA ALA A 222 12.49 24.06 -15.70
C ALA A 222 12.23 25.55 -15.96
N PRO A 223 10.98 25.97 -16.22
CA PRO A 223 10.68 27.39 -16.36
C PRO A 223 10.95 28.09 -15.02
N THR A 224 11.72 29.16 -15.08
CA THR A 224 11.81 30.19 -14.02
C THR A 224 10.44 30.80 -13.77
#